data_AF-A0A9Q0JBQ2-F1
#
_entry.id   AF-A0A9Q0JBQ2-F1
#
_cell.length_a   1.000
_cell.length_b   1.000
_cell.length_c   1.000
_cell.angle_alpha   90.00
_cell.angle_beta   90.00
_cell.angle_gamma   90.00
#
_symmetry.space_group_name_H-M   'P 1'
#
loop_
_entity.id
_entity.type
_entity.pdbx_description
1 polymer ?
#
loop_
_entity_poly.entity_id
_entity_poly.type
_entity_poly.pdbx_seq_one_letter_code
_entity_poly.pdbx_strand_id
1 'polypeptide(L)'
;IVQIIGPVLDVAFPPGKLPNIYNALVVKGQNTIGQQINVTCEVQQLLGNNRVRAVAMSATDGLTRGMQVIDTGAALSVPVDEATL
;
A
#
# COMPACT_ATOMS: atom_id res chain seq x y z
N ILE A 1 2.86 5.15 -6.88
CA ILE A 1 1.41 4.95 -7.11
C ILE A 1 1.05 5.36 -8.54
N VAL A 2 0.24 4.58 -9.27
CA VAL A 2 -0.21 4.89 -10.65
C VAL A 2 -1.60 5.53 -10.65
N GLN A 3 -2.53 4.98 -9.88
CA GLN A 3 -3.93 5.42 -9.83
C GLN A 3 -4.49 5.26 -8.41
N ILE A 4 -5.44 6.13 -8.06
CA ILE A 4 -6.15 6.16 -6.77
C ILE A 4 -7.64 6.32 -7.09
N ILE A 5 -8.47 5.39 -6.63
CA ILE A 5 -9.94 5.39 -6.78
C ILE A 5 -10.55 5.07 -5.41
N GLY A 6 -10.92 6.11 -4.66
CA GLY A 6 -11.34 5.94 -3.27
C GLY A 6 -10.25 5.17 -2.48
N PRO A 7 -10.59 4.07 -1.79
CA PRO A 7 -9.62 3.28 -1.04
C PRO A 7 -8.76 2.35 -1.92
N VAL A 8 -9.01 2.29 -3.24
CA VAL A 8 -8.32 1.38 -4.15
C VAL A 8 -7.14 2.07 -4.83
N LEU A 9 -5.97 1.45 -4.78
CA LEU A 9 -4.74 1.95 -5.37
C LEU A 9 -4.19 0.95 -6.39
N ASP A 10 -3.88 1.44 -7.58
CA ASP A 10 -3.08 0.67 -8.53
C ASP A 10 -1.61 1.12 -8.39
N VAL A 11 -0.72 0.19 -8.10
CA VAL A 11 0.70 0.43 -7.82
C VAL A 11 1.56 -0.35 -8.80
N ALA A 12 2.50 0.34 -9.45
CA ALA A 12 3.51 -0.30 -10.31
C ALA A 12 4.77 -0.59 -9.50
N PHE A 13 5.33 -1.77 -9.74
CA PHE A 13 6.59 -2.23 -9.16
C PHE A 13 7.62 -2.50 -10.26
N PRO A 14 8.93 -2.45 -9.93
CA PRO A 14 9.96 -2.89 -10.86
C PRO A 14 9.79 -4.37 -11.25
N PRO A 15 10.31 -4.79 -12.43
CA PRO A 15 10.38 -6.20 -12.80
C PRO A 15 11.04 -7.06 -11.73
N GLY A 16 10.48 -8.24 -11.43
CA GLY A 16 10.98 -9.16 -10.41
C GLY A 16 10.76 -8.73 -8.96
N LYS A 17 10.11 -7.58 -8.72
CA LYS A 17 9.76 -7.07 -7.38
C LYS A 17 8.24 -6.98 -7.20
N LEU A 18 7.49 -7.80 -7.92
CA LEU A 18 6.02 -7.80 -7.83
C LEU A 18 5.61 -8.48 -6.51
N PRO A 19 4.87 -7.79 -5.63
CA PRO A 19 4.39 -8.38 -4.37
C PRO A 19 3.38 -9.50 -4.62
N ASN A 20 3.25 -10.40 -3.65
CA ASN A 20 2.20 -11.42 -3.66
C ASN A 20 0.84 -10.83 -3.29
N ILE A 21 -0.23 -11.56 -3.65
CA ILE A 21 -1.57 -11.28 -3.12
C ILE A 21 -1.52 -11.41 -1.59
N TYR A 22 -2.24 -10.52 -0.90
CA TYR A 22 -2.27 -10.33 0.55
C TYR A 22 -1.02 -9.75 1.19
N ASN A 23 0.04 -9.45 0.44
CA ASN A 23 1.16 -8.69 1.02
C ASN A 23 0.70 -7.30 1.46
N ALA A 24 1.22 -6.86 2.59
CA ALA A 24 1.06 -5.50 3.04
C ALA A 24 2.01 -4.58 2.26
N LEU A 25 1.48 -3.43 1.86
CA LEU A 25 2.22 -2.34 1.25
C LEU A 25 2.17 -1.14 2.18
N VAL A 26 3.23 -0.35 2.22
CA VAL A 26 3.24 0.90 2.98
C VAL A 26 3.63 2.06 2.07
N VAL A 27 2.75 3.05 2.02
CA VAL A 27 3.03 4.34 1.40
C VAL A 27 3.58 5.27 2.48
N LYS A 28 4.88 5.62 2.38
CA LYS A 28 5.55 6.55 3.31
C LYS A 28 6.05 7.77 2.56
N GLY A 29 5.85 8.95 3.13
CA GLY A 29 6.39 10.20 2.58
C GLY A 29 5.78 11.44 3.17
N GLN A 30 5.91 12.56 2.46
CA GLN A 30 5.20 13.79 2.76
C GLN A 30 4.38 14.21 1.53
N ASN A 31 3.19 14.75 1.76
CA ASN A 31 2.40 15.34 0.69
C ASN A 31 2.91 16.77 0.35
N THR A 32 2.27 17.41 -0.63
CA THR A 32 2.65 18.74 -1.14
C THR A 32 2.52 19.88 -0.12
N ILE A 33 1.82 19.66 1.00
CA ILE A 33 1.64 20.65 2.08
C ILE A 33 2.46 20.30 3.34
N GLY A 34 3.39 19.34 3.24
CA GLY A 34 4.29 18.94 4.33
C GLY A 34 3.69 17.95 5.34
N GLN A 35 2.48 17.44 5.08
CA GLN A 35 1.82 16.48 5.95
C GLN A 35 2.46 15.09 5.78
N GLN A 36 2.81 14.44 6.89
CA GLN A 36 3.36 13.10 6.86
C GLN A 36 2.30 12.09 6.44
N ILE A 37 2.66 11.26 5.48
CA ILE A 37 1.84 10.17 4.95
C ILE A 37 2.45 8.86 5.41
N ASN A 38 1.62 8.04 6.04
CA ASN A 38 1.92 6.65 6.38
C ASN A 38 0.63 5.84 6.23
N VAL A 39 0.37 5.35 5.02
CA VAL A 39 -0.84 4.59 4.70
C VAL A 39 -0.45 3.16 4.42
N THR A 40 -1.03 2.23 5.19
CA THR A 40 -0.90 0.80 4.95
C THR A 40 -1.97 0.35 3.97
N CYS A 41 -1.60 -0.49 3.01
CA CYS A 41 -2.49 -1.10 2.04
C CYS A 41 -2.26 -2.62 1.99
N GLU A 42 -3.22 -3.37 1.46
CA GLU A 42 -3.08 -4.80 1.20
C GLU A 42 -3.29 -5.09 -0.28
N VAL A 43 -2.42 -5.92 -0.88
CA VAL A 43 -2.57 -6.37 -2.25
C VAL A 43 -3.77 -7.31 -2.40
N GLN A 44 -4.70 -6.99 -3.29
CA GLN A 44 -5.88 -7.82 -3.58
C GLN A 44 -5.78 -8.54 -4.93
N GLN A 45 -5.07 -7.97 -5.90
CA GLN A 45 -5.05 -8.52 -7.25
C GLN A 45 -3.76 -8.15 -8.01
N LEU A 46 -3.28 -9.08 -8.83
CA LEU A 46 -2.26 -8.81 -9.85
C LEU A 46 -2.94 -8.32 -11.14
N LEU A 47 -2.55 -7.15 -11.64
CA LEU A 47 -3.14 -6.54 -12.84
C LEU A 47 -2.35 -6.82 -14.13
N GLY A 48 -1.20 -7.49 -14.03
CA GLY A 48 -0.23 -7.60 -15.12
C GLY A 48 0.61 -6.32 -15.28
N ASN A 49 1.53 -6.30 -16.25
CA ASN A 49 2.43 -5.16 -16.51
C ASN A 49 3.15 -4.63 -15.25
N ASN A 50 3.55 -5.54 -14.37
CA ASN A 50 4.15 -5.26 -13.07
C ASN A 50 3.32 -4.33 -12.16
N ARG A 51 1.99 -4.44 -12.24
CA ARG A 51 1.06 -3.68 -11.42
C ARG A 51 0.24 -4.58 -10.51
N VAL A 52 -0.08 -4.05 -9.35
CA VAL A 52 -0.99 -4.66 -8.39
C VAL A 52 -2.10 -3.68 -8.06
N ARG A 53 -3.26 -4.22 -7.71
CA ARG A 53 -4.35 -3.49 -7.06
C ARG A 53 -4.27 -3.76 -5.57
N ALA A 54 -4.20 -2.69 -4.79
CA ALA A 54 -4.19 -2.73 -3.34
C ALA A 54 -5.34 -1.92 -2.77
N VAL A 55 -5.78 -2.27 -1.56
CA VAL A 55 -6.81 -1.54 -0.81
C VAL A 55 -6.16 -0.90 0.41
N ALA A 56 -6.37 0.38 0.63
CA ALA A 56 -5.87 1.10 1.80
C ALA A 56 -6.66 0.73 3.06
N MET A 57 -5.93 0.57 4.17
CA MET A 57 -6.46 0.31 5.52
C MET A 57 -6.74 1.61 6.29
N SER A 58 -6.54 2.76 5.65
CA SER A 58 -6.74 4.09 6.21
C SER A 58 -7.11 5.07 5.11
N ALA A 59 -7.51 6.28 5.49
CA ALA A 59 -7.86 7.33 4.54
C ALA A 59 -6.74 7.58 3.52
N THR A 60 -7.12 7.72 2.25
CA THR A 60 -6.19 7.97 1.14
C THR A 60 -6.02 9.47 0.85
N ASP A 61 -6.53 10.34 1.72
CA ASP A 61 -6.39 11.79 1.60
C ASP A 61 -4.92 12.21 1.60
N GLY A 62 -4.56 13.09 0.67
CA GLY A 62 -3.18 13.55 0.52
C GLY A 62 -2.24 12.56 -0.19
N LEU A 63 -2.70 11.36 -0.56
CA LEU A 63 -1.95 10.49 -1.45
C LEU A 63 -1.90 11.08 -2.85
N THR A 64 -0.71 11.05 -3.45
CA THR A 64 -0.49 11.55 -4.81
C THR A 64 0.15 10.49 -5.68
N ARG A 65 -0.09 10.59 -6.99
CA ARG A 65 0.59 9.73 -7.97
C ARG A 65 2.09 9.95 -7.90
N GLY A 66 2.85 8.90 -8.17
CA GLY A 66 4.31 8.92 -8.05
C GLY A 66 4.84 8.69 -6.63
N MET A 67 4.02 8.74 -5.57
CA MET A 67 4.48 8.39 -4.23
C MET A 67 5.05 6.97 -4.16
N GLN A 68 6.13 6.83 -3.38
CA GLN A 68 6.83 5.57 -3.17
C GLN A 68 5.97 4.62 -2.35
N VAL A 69 5.94 3.36 -2.77
CA VAL A 69 5.24 2.27 -2.08
C VAL A 69 6.25 1.19 -1.77
N ILE A 70 6.24 0.70 -0.55
CA ILE A 70 7.18 -0.30 -0.03
C ILE A 70 6.39 -1.59 0.22
N ASP A 71 6.82 -2.70 -0.38
CA ASP A 71 6.31 -4.03 -0.04
C ASP A 71 6.96 -4.50 1.26
N THR A 72 6.16 -4.96 2.22
CA THR A 72 6.68 -5.55 3.46
C THR A 72 7.18 -6.98 3.27
N GLY A 73 6.78 -7.64 2.17
CA GLY A 73 7.11 -9.02 1.87
C GLY A 73 6.23 -10.05 2.59
N ALA A 74 5.29 -9.60 3.43
CA ALA A 74 4.41 -10.47 4.22
C ALA A 74 3.01 -9.86 4.33
N ALA A 75 2.04 -10.67 4.75
CA ALA A 75 0.70 -10.18 5.02
C ALA A 75 0.64 -9.20 6.21
N LEU A 76 -0.46 -8.47 6.29
CA LEU A 76 -0.79 -7.66 7.47
C LEU A 76 -0.69 -8.53 8.73
N SER A 77 0.06 -8.05 9.72
CA SER A 77 0.30 -8.75 10.98
C SER A 77 -0.28 -7.93 12.12
N VAL A 78 -0.97 -8.59 13.04
CA VAL A 78 -1.56 -8.00 14.24
C VAL A 78 -0.97 -8.67 15.48
N PRO A 79 -0.67 -7.93 16.56
CA PRO A 79 -0.21 -8.53 17.80
C PRO A 79 -1.34 -9.35 18.44
N VAL A 80 -0.99 -10.52 18.97
CA VAL A 80 -1.89 -11.36 19.76
C VAL A 80 -1.19 -11.66 21.10
N ASP A 81 -1.75 -11.15 22.20
CA ASP A 81 -1.21 -11.32 23.55
C ASP A 81 -2.35 -11.24 24.60
N GLU A 82 -2.09 -11.56 25.87
CA GLU A 82 -3.09 -11.47 26.95
C GLU A 82 -3.70 -10.07 27.08
N ALA A 83 -2.95 -9.02 26.73
CA ALA A 83 -3.44 -7.64 26.72
C ALA A 83 -4.54 -7.38 25.66
N THR A 84 -4.81 -8.33 24.76
CA THR A 84 -5.84 -8.24 23.70
C THR A 84 -7.11 -9.07 23.99
N LEU A 85 -7.18 -9.77 25.14
CA LEU A 85 -8.33 -10.59 25.59
C LEU A 85 -9.37 -9.79 26.38
#